data_AF-A0A533BME2-F1
#
_entry.id   AF-A0A533BME2-F1
#
_cell.length_a   1.000
_cell.length_b   1.000
_cell.length_c   1.000
_cell.angle_alpha   90.00
_cell.angle_beta   90.00
_cell.angle_gamma   90.00
#
_symmetry.space_group_name_H-M   'P 1'
#
loop_
_entity.id
_entity.type
_entity.pdbx_description
1 polymer ?
#
loop_
_entity_poly.entity_id
_entity_poly.type
_entity_poly.pdbx_seq_one_letter_code
_entity_poly.pdbx_strand_id
1 'polypeptide(L)'
;MNDTTTLPSRKKSPSSATLSHGKPARRKAVRVSAEDTAQVRSRMILAAMTAYRDGDFSVRLPAADWAETDGQIAEAFNQTIAHTRRISGEVTRLSETVGKEGRLKQRMSMPGARGGWAESVVSINTLVDDLVRPTTEIARTIGAVAKGDLGQSMELEVDGHELKGEFLRSAKLVNAMVDQLNSFASEVTRVAREVGTEGKLGGQAQVPGAAGTWKGLTESVNFMASNLTGQVRNIAVITTAVANGDLSKKITVDVKGEMLELKNTVNTMVDQLSSFAGEVTRVAREVGTEGKLGPDRPGAQHRGHHDGGGQRRSVQEDHRRREGGDARTEEHRQHDGGSTQRLFR
;
A
#
# COMPACT_ATOMS: atom_id res chain seq x y z
N MET A 1 46.60 5.71 -50.05
CA MET A 1 46.18 6.46 -51.23
C MET A 1 46.71 7.87 -51.08
N ASN A 2 47.41 8.30 -52.12
CA ASN A 2 48.30 9.46 -52.18
C ASN A 2 47.53 10.78 -52.08
N ASP A 3 48.18 11.83 -51.58
CA ASP A 3 48.47 12.97 -52.45
C ASP A 3 49.62 13.82 -51.92
N THR A 4 50.57 14.01 -52.82
CA THR A 4 51.80 14.79 -52.73
C THR A 4 51.58 16.03 -53.59
N THR A 5 51.89 17.25 -53.14
CA THR A 5 52.27 18.40 -53.99
C THR A 5 52.91 19.46 -53.10
N THR A 6 54.23 19.56 -52.98
CA THR A 6 55.22 20.21 -53.87
C THR A 6 55.35 21.73 -53.63
N LEU A 7 56.51 22.11 -53.07
CA LEU A 7 57.11 23.46 -53.01
C LEU A 7 57.40 24.03 -54.41
N PRO A 8 57.70 25.34 -54.49
CA PRO A 8 58.95 25.71 -55.15
C PRO A 8 59.84 26.67 -54.35
N SER A 9 61.13 26.62 -54.71
CA SER A 9 62.30 27.25 -54.09
C SER A 9 62.79 28.49 -54.87
N ARG A 10 63.76 29.19 -54.23
CA ARG A 10 64.91 29.96 -54.79
C ARG A 10 64.62 31.43 -55.20
N LYS A 11 65.46 32.45 -55.00
CA LYS A 11 66.92 32.55 -54.71
C LYS A 11 67.32 34.04 -54.52
N LYS A 12 68.27 34.37 -53.63
CA LYS A 12 69.55 35.12 -53.88
C LYS A 12 70.12 35.80 -52.61
N SER A 13 71.36 35.44 -52.28
CA SER A 13 72.31 36.08 -51.32
C SER A 13 73.10 37.23 -52.02
N PRO A 14 73.90 38.09 -51.33
CA PRO A 14 75.16 37.74 -50.61
C PRO A 14 75.40 38.50 -49.26
N SER A 15 76.17 37.98 -48.28
CA SER A 15 77.60 38.28 -47.96
C SER A 15 78.04 39.74 -48.21
N SER A 16 78.77 40.48 -47.37
CA SER A 16 79.64 40.20 -46.22
C SER A 16 80.24 41.55 -45.73
N ALA A 17 80.45 41.80 -44.42
CA ALA A 17 81.53 42.67 -43.91
C ALA A 17 81.62 42.71 -42.37
N THR A 18 82.70 42.11 -41.88
CA THR A 18 83.60 42.58 -40.81
C THR A 18 83.15 42.52 -39.34
N LEU A 19 83.63 41.47 -38.67
CA LEU A 19 83.91 41.42 -37.23
C LEU A 19 84.90 42.53 -36.84
N SER A 20 84.50 43.44 -35.95
CA SER A 20 85.43 44.23 -35.14
C SER A 20 85.35 43.74 -33.69
N HIS A 21 86.48 43.30 -33.17
CA HIS A 21 86.67 42.79 -31.82
C HIS A 21 86.39 43.88 -30.77
N GLY A 22 85.22 43.81 -30.11
CA GLY A 22 84.92 44.48 -28.86
C GLY A 22 84.92 43.48 -27.70
N LYS A 23 85.71 43.75 -26.67
CA LYS A 23 85.91 43.00 -25.40
C LYS A 23 84.66 42.25 -24.87
N PRO A 24 84.82 41.10 -24.20
CA PRO A 24 83.68 40.39 -23.62
C PRO A 24 83.05 41.24 -22.52
N ALA A 25 81.86 41.77 -22.78
CA ALA A 25 81.02 42.39 -21.77
C ALA A 25 80.63 41.30 -20.76
N ARG A 26 81.15 41.40 -19.54
CA ARG A 26 80.69 40.66 -18.36
C ARG A 26 79.16 40.72 -18.31
N ARG A 27 78.47 39.61 -18.58
CA ARG A 27 77.07 39.41 -18.20
C ARG A 27 77.00 39.56 -16.67
N LYS A 28 76.49 40.69 -16.19
CA LYS A 28 76.05 40.82 -14.79
C LYS A 28 74.90 39.83 -14.60
N ALA A 29 75.15 38.75 -13.87
CA ALA A 29 74.08 37.96 -13.30
C ALA A 29 73.24 38.90 -12.43
N VAL A 30 71.99 39.14 -12.83
CA VAL A 30 71.02 39.86 -12.00
C VAL A 30 70.79 38.99 -10.77
N ARG A 31 71.38 39.38 -9.64
CA ARG A 31 70.99 38.85 -8.34
C ARG A 31 69.59 39.38 -8.08
N VAL A 32 68.56 38.55 -8.28
CA VAL A 32 67.23 38.83 -7.73
C VAL A 32 67.41 39.02 -6.23
N SER A 33 67.01 40.16 -5.69
CA SER A 33 67.16 40.43 -4.26
C SER A 33 66.23 39.50 -3.48
N ALA A 34 66.63 39.09 -2.27
CA ALA A 34 65.78 38.24 -1.42
C ALA A 34 64.44 38.92 -1.07
N GLU A 35 64.39 40.26 -1.09
CA GLU A 35 63.17 41.05 -0.90
C GLU A 35 62.19 40.89 -2.07
N ASP A 36 62.68 40.87 -3.31
CA ASP A 36 61.83 40.67 -4.50
C ASP A 36 61.16 39.28 -4.49
N THR A 37 61.88 38.24 -4.06
CA THR A 37 61.34 36.88 -3.94
C THR A 37 60.32 36.75 -2.80
N ALA A 38 60.52 37.43 -1.67
CA ALA A 38 59.54 37.47 -0.58
C ALA A 38 58.23 38.18 -1.02
N GLN A 39 58.35 39.30 -1.74
CA GLN A 39 57.19 40.05 -2.19
C GLN A 39 56.37 39.30 -3.25
N VAL A 40 57.03 38.58 -4.16
CA VAL A 40 56.34 37.69 -5.13
C VAL A 40 55.56 36.59 -4.39
N ARG A 41 56.17 35.93 -3.38
CA ARG A 41 55.48 34.88 -2.59
C ARG A 41 54.28 35.42 -1.83
N SER A 42 54.40 36.58 -1.19
CA SER A 42 53.27 37.22 -0.49
C SER A 42 52.11 37.53 -1.44
N ARG A 43 52.38 38.02 -2.67
CA ARG A 43 51.35 38.22 -3.70
C ARG A 43 50.69 36.90 -4.12
N MET A 44 51.46 35.82 -4.24
CA MET A 44 50.90 34.49 -4.56
C MET A 44 50.00 33.95 -3.43
N ILE A 45 50.41 34.09 -2.17
CA ILE A 45 49.59 33.71 -1.01
C ILE A 45 48.31 34.53 -0.99
N LEU A 46 48.40 35.86 -1.16
CA LEU A 46 47.23 36.73 -1.19
C LEU A 46 46.26 36.36 -2.32
N ALA A 47 46.78 36.08 -3.52
CA ALA A 47 45.96 35.63 -4.65
C ALA A 47 45.27 34.29 -4.35
N ALA A 48 45.99 33.34 -3.75
CA ALA A 48 45.43 32.03 -3.38
C ALA A 48 44.37 32.15 -2.28
N MET A 49 44.61 32.97 -1.25
CA MET A 49 43.62 33.24 -0.21
C MET A 49 42.39 33.96 -0.75
N THR A 50 42.57 34.87 -1.72
CA THR A 50 41.46 35.56 -2.41
C THR A 50 40.62 34.57 -3.20
N ALA A 51 41.25 33.69 -3.99
CA ALA A 51 40.56 32.65 -4.73
C ALA A 51 39.81 31.68 -3.79
N TYR A 52 40.44 31.27 -2.68
CA TYR A 52 39.81 30.44 -1.66
C TYR A 52 38.57 31.11 -1.05
N ARG A 53 38.68 32.39 -0.67
CA ARG A 53 37.55 33.20 -0.15
C ARG A 53 36.40 33.25 -1.15
N ASP A 54 36.72 33.36 -2.44
CA ASP A 54 35.74 33.46 -3.51
C ASP A 54 35.20 32.08 -3.96
N GLY A 55 35.55 31.01 -3.25
CA GLY A 55 35.03 29.65 -3.44
C GLY A 55 35.79 28.80 -4.46
N ASP A 56 36.88 29.30 -5.03
CA ASP A 56 37.74 28.51 -5.91
C ASP A 56 38.69 27.63 -5.09
N PHE A 57 38.27 26.39 -4.86
CA PHE A 57 39.09 25.41 -4.16
C PHE A 57 40.19 24.78 -5.03
N SER A 58 40.26 25.12 -6.32
CA SER A 58 41.22 24.57 -7.31
C SER A 58 42.66 25.02 -7.09
N VAL A 59 42.85 26.23 -6.55
CA VAL A 59 44.15 26.88 -6.42
C VAL A 59 45.13 26.09 -5.55
N ARG A 60 46.41 26.11 -5.93
CA ARG A 60 47.51 25.49 -5.19
C ARG A 60 48.70 26.43 -5.10
N LEU A 61 49.35 26.44 -3.95
CA LEU A 61 50.66 27.07 -3.75
C LEU A 61 51.78 26.06 -4.04
N PRO A 62 52.90 26.46 -4.65
CA PRO A 62 54.00 25.57 -5.00
C PRO A 62 54.87 25.25 -3.78
N ALA A 63 54.37 24.38 -2.89
CA ALA A 63 55.02 24.06 -1.61
C ALA A 63 56.43 23.49 -1.75
N ALA A 64 56.73 22.78 -2.84
CA ALA A 64 58.05 22.20 -3.11
C ALA A 64 59.11 23.23 -3.52
N ASP A 65 58.68 24.38 -4.05
CA ASP A 65 59.59 25.41 -4.56
C ASP A 65 59.98 26.42 -3.47
N TRP A 66 59.32 26.37 -2.31
CA TRP A 66 59.49 27.31 -1.21
C TRP A 66 60.24 26.65 -0.07
N ALA A 67 61.30 27.30 0.40
CA ALA A 67 62.10 26.81 1.52
C ALA A 67 61.43 27.08 2.87
N GLU A 68 61.79 26.25 3.86
CA GLU A 68 61.47 26.44 5.27
C GLU A 68 59.97 26.66 5.55
N THR A 69 59.64 27.70 6.31
CA THR A 69 58.30 28.05 6.77
C THR A 69 57.35 28.35 5.62
N ASP A 70 57.83 28.95 4.52
CA ASP A 70 56.97 29.28 3.38
C ASP A 70 56.44 28.01 2.71
N GLY A 71 57.28 26.99 2.55
CA GLY A 71 56.85 25.67 2.07
C GLY A 71 55.83 25.01 2.99
N GLN A 72 56.02 25.13 4.32
CA GLN A 72 55.07 24.62 5.32
C GLN A 72 53.72 25.36 5.26
N ILE A 73 53.73 26.68 5.07
CA ILE A 73 52.50 27.49 4.90
C ILE A 73 51.77 27.06 3.63
N ALA A 74 52.49 26.90 2.51
CA ALA A 74 51.92 26.46 1.25
C ALA A 74 51.28 25.07 1.36
N GLU A 75 51.94 24.13 2.04
CA GLU A 75 51.41 22.79 2.28
C GLU A 75 50.17 22.81 3.18
N ALA A 76 50.21 23.54 4.29
CA ALA A 76 49.06 23.69 5.19
C ALA A 76 47.85 24.32 4.49
N PHE A 77 48.09 25.34 3.63
CA PHE A 77 47.06 25.94 2.79
C PHE A 77 46.49 24.93 1.78
N ASN A 78 47.36 24.20 1.07
CA ASN A 78 46.97 23.19 0.09
C ASN A 78 46.14 22.05 0.72
N GLN A 79 46.49 21.63 1.94
CA GLN A 79 45.73 20.64 2.69
C GLN A 79 44.36 21.18 3.10
N THR A 80 44.30 22.43 3.58
CA THR A 80 43.04 23.09 3.95
C THR A 80 42.10 23.20 2.75
N ILE A 81 42.58 23.69 1.61
CA ILE A 81 41.75 23.85 0.41
C ILE A 81 41.32 22.50 -0.20
N ALA A 82 42.14 21.45 -0.07
CA ALA A 82 41.76 20.10 -0.43
C ALA A 82 40.65 19.56 0.48
N HIS A 83 40.72 19.85 1.78
CA HIS A 83 39.70 19.49 2.77
C HIS A 83 38.35 20.18 2.46
N THR A 84 38.36 21.50 2.27
CA THR A 84 37.15 22.27 1.96
C THR A 84 36.50 21.80 0.66
N ARG A 85 37.29 21.54 -0.40
CA ARG A 85 36.76 20.99 -1.67
C ARG A 85 36.03 19.66 -1.46
N ARG A 86 36.61 18.76 -0.65
CA ARG A 86 36.01 17.44 -0.39
C ARG A 86 34.66 17.58 0.33
N ILE A 87 34.56 18.48 1.31
CA ILE A 87 33.29 18.75 2.01
C ILE A 87 32.25 19.33 1.05
N SER A 88 32.60 20.35 0.27
CA SER A 88 31.67 20.94 -0.70
C SER A 88 31.17 19.89 -1.72
N GLY A 89 32.06 18.99 -2.15
CA GLY A 89 31.71 17.86 -3.00
C GLY A 89 30.75 16.87 -2.32
N GLU A 90 31.03 16.50 -1.06
CA GLU A 90 30.18 15.60 -0.28
C GLU A 90 28.79 16.20 0.00
N VAL A 91 28.71 17.50 0.31
CA VAL A 91 27.42 18.20 0.51
C VAL A 91 26.62 18.23 -0.79
N THR A 92 27.27 18.50 -1.92
CA THR A 92 26.63 18.45 -3.25
C THR A 92 26.11 17.06 -3.56
N ARG A 93 26.95 16.04 -3.37
CA ARG A 93 26.58 14.62 -3.55
C ARG A 93 25.38 14.25 -2.69
N LEU A 94 25.38 14.62 -1.41
CA LEU A 94 24.32 14.31 -0.47
C LEU A 94 23.00 15.00 -0.84
N SER A 95 23.07 16.26 -1.29
CA SER A 95 21.91 17.02 -1.79
C SER A 95 21.26 16.33 -3.00
N GLU A 96 22.06 15.82 -3.93
CA GLU A 96 21.53 15.05 -5.07
C GLU A 96 20.96 13.71 -4.62
N THR A 97 21.74 12.96 -3.83
CA THR A 97 21.43 11.57 -3.51
C THR A 97 20.28 11.42 -2.52
N VAL A 98 20.29 12.18 -1.42
CA VAL A 98 19.22 12.14 -0.40
C VAL A 98 18.08 13.06 -0.80
N GLY A 99 18.39 14.27 -1.27
CA GLY A 99 17.38 15.29 -1.58
C GLY A 99 16.61 15.06 -2.87
N LYS A 100 17.29 14.71 -3.98
CA LYS A 100 16.63 14.53 -5.29
C LYS A 100 16.28 13.08 -5.61
N GLU A 101 17.21 12.15 -5.33
CA GLU A 101 17.00 10.73 -5.65
C GLU A 101 16.26 9.98 -4.53
N GLY A 102 16.10 10.57 -3.34
CA GLY A 102 15.40 9.95 -2.21
C GLY A 102 16.14 8.76 -1.59
N ARG A 103 17.45 8.61 -1.80
CA ARG A 103 18.24 7.52 -1.19
C ARG A 103 18.58 7.85 0.27
N LEU A 104 17.57 7.76 1.13
CA LEU A 104 17.58 8.23 2.53
C LEU A 104 18.62 7.56 3.45
N LYS A 105 19.21 6.43 3.05
CA LYS A 105 20.26 5.73 3.83
C LYS A 105 21.66 6.30 3.63
N GLN A 106 21.83 7.24 2.71
CA GLN A 106 23.14 7.81 2.39
C GLN A 106 23.54 8.84 3.44
N ARG A 107 24.82 8.83 3.79
CA ARG A 107 25.41 9.72 4.80
C ARG A 107 26.64 10.40 4.23
N MET A 108 26.97 11.55 4.81
CA MET A 108 28.25 12.21 4.57
C MET A 108 29.37 11.36 5.18
N SER A 109 30.44 11.14 4.41
CA SER A 109 31.62 10.44 4.89
C SER A 109 32.87 11.23 4.56
N MET A 110 33.69 11.48 5.58
CA MET A 110 34.94 12.20 5.40
C MET A 110 36.08 11.56 6.22
N PRO A 111 36.82 10.61 5.62
CA PRO A 111 37.97 10.01 6.27
C PRO A 111 39.01 11.08 6.63
N GLY A 112 39.47 11.06 7.88
CA GLY A 112 40.48 11.98 8.39
C GLY A 112 39.96 13.35 8.82
N ALA A 113 38.64 13.59 8.87
CA ALA A 113 38.08 14.77 9.51
C ALA A 113 38.42 14.81 11.00
N ARG A 114 38.82 15.98 11.51
CA ARG A 114 39.21 16.20 12.91
C ARG A 114 38.67 17.54 13.41
N GLY A 115 38.51 17.68 14.73
CA GLY A 115 38.00 18.90 15.36
C GLY A 115 36.62 19.31 14.82
N GLY A 116 36.41 20.61 14.62
CA GLY A 116 35.14 21.15 14.13
C GLY A 116 34.66 20.59 12.78
N TRP A 117 35.56 20.02 11.96
CA TRP A 117 35.16 19.34 10.73
C TRP A 117 34.49 17.99 10.99
N ALA A 118 34.99 17.22 11.96
CA ALA A 118 34.35 15.98 12.38
C ALA A 118 32.98 16.28 13.00
N GLU A 119 32.89 17.32 13.82
CA GLU A 119 31.62 17.80 14.40
C GLU A 119 30.63 18.25 13.31
N SER A 120 31.10 18.90 12.25
CA SER A 120 30.25 19.29 11.11
C SER A 120 29.68 18.08 10.38
N VAL A 121 30.50 17.06 10.12
CA VAL A 121 30.04 15.80 9.50
C VAL A 121 28.99 15.11 10.37
N VAL A 122 29.22 15.05 11.68
CA VAL A 122 28.24 14.50 12.64
C VAL A 122 26.95 15.31 12.61
N SER A 123 27.04 16.65 12.69
CA SER A 123 25.87 17.54 12.71
C SER A 123 25.02 17.40 11.43
N ILE A 124 25.65 17.31 10.26
CA ILE A 124 24.95 17.08 8.99
C ILE A 124 24.28 15.72 8.99
N ASN A 125 24.97 14.66 9.43
CA ASN A 125 24.40 13.32 9.48
C ASN A 125 23.24 13.22 10.48
N THR A 126 23.34 13.87 11.64
CA THR A 126 22.24 13.97 12.62
C THR A 126 21.04 14.67 12.01
N LEU A 127 21.23 15.80 11.32
CA LEU A 127 20.14 16.49 10.63
C LEU A 127 19.48 15.58 9.58
N VAL A 128 20.27 14.83 8.81
CA VAL A 128 19.74 13.86 7.85
C VAL A 128 18.94 12.77 8.57
N ASP A 129 19.45 12.23 9.68
CA ASP A 129 18.74 11.22 10.48
C ASP A 129 17.41 11.73 11.02
N ASP A 130 17.40 12.94 11.58
CA ASP A 130 16.22 13.58 12.16
C ASP A 130 15.13 13.86 11.13
N LEU A 131 15.50 14.08 9.85
CA LEU A 131 14.54 14.25 8.75
C LEU A 131 14.09 12.90 8.14
N VAL A 132 15.00 11.93 8.06
CA VAL A 132 14.76 10.64 7.42
C VAL A 132 13.87 9.73 8.26
N ARG A 133 14.06 9.72 9.59
CA ARG A 133 13.31 8.84 10.49
C ARG A 133 11.80 9.06 10.39
N PRO A 134 11.23 10.28 10.59
CA PRO A 134 9.78 10.48 10.49
C PRO A 134 9.24 10.14 9.10
N THR A 135 9.99 10.48 8.04
CA THR A 135 9.60 10.18 6.65
C THR A 135 9.47 8.67 6.41
N THR A 136 10.39 7.89 6.97
CA THR A 136 10.37 6.42 6.87
C THR A 136 9.20 5.83 7.65
N GLU A 137 8.90 6.38 8.83
CA GLU A 137 7.76 5.94 9.66
C GLU A 137 6.40 6.25 9.03
N ILE A 138 6.25 7.40 8.38
CA ILE A 138 5.06 7.72 7.58
C ILE A 138 4.86 6.67 6.49
N ALA A 139 5.92 6.37 5.71
CA ALA A 139 5.85 5.39 4.64
C ALA A 139 5.52 3.98 5.17
N ARG A 140 6.09 3.58 6.31
CA ARG A 140 5.79 2.31 6.97
C ARG A 140 4.33 2.22 7.38
N THR A 141 3.81 3.26 8.05
CA THR A 141 2.44 3.29 8.55
C THR A 141 1.42 3.28 7.42
N ILE A 142 1.63 4.09 6.37
CA ILE A 142 0.79 4.07 5.16
C ILE A 142 0.86 2.70 4.48
N GLY A 143 2.05 2.09 4.41
CA GLY A 143 2.22 0.74 3.87
C GLY A 143 1.50 -0.35 4.67
N ALA A 144 1.40 -0.21 5.99
CA ALA A 144 0.62 -1.11 6.85
C ALA A 144 -0.88 -0.95 6.61
N VAL A 145 -1.38 0.30 6.59
CA VAL A 145 -2.77 0.63 6.27
C VAL A 145 -3.17 0.08 4.89
N ALA A 146 -2.32 0.22 3.89
CA ALA A 146 -2.57 -0.30 2.55
C ALA A 146 -2.68 -1.83 2.49
N LYS A 147 -2.10 -2.54 3.47
CA LYS A 147 -2.22 -4.01 3.64
C LYS A 147 -3.40 -4.41 4.53
N GLY A 148 -4.17 -3.43 5.03
CA GLY A 148 -5.28 -3.65 5.96
C GLY A 148 -4.86 -3.80 7.44
N ASP A 149 -3.60 -3.54 7.77
CA ASP A 149 -3.14 -3.54 9.17
C ASP A 149 -3.37 -2.16 9.78
N LEU A 150 -4.55 -1.98 10.36
CA LEU A 150 -5.00 -0.74 11.01
C LEU A 150 -4.59 -0.65 12.49
N GLY A 151 -3.87 -1.65 13.02
CA GLY A 151 -3.33 -1.63 14.37
C GLY A 151 -2.02 -0.84 14.47
N GLN A 152 -1.39 -0.54 13.34
CA GLN A 152 -0.13 0.20 13.26
C GLN A 152 -0.40 1.71 13.25
N SER A 153 0.22 2.42 14.19
CA SER A 153 0.17 3.88 14.27
C SER A 153 1.57 4.48 14.23
N MET A 154 1.63 5.79 13.99
CA MET A 154 2.85 6.57 14.13
C MET A 154 3.13 6.86 15.59
N GLU A 155 4.37 6.61 15.99
CA GLU A 155 4.89 7.03 17.29
C GLU A 155 4.97 8.57 17.36
N LEU A 156 4.50 9.14 18.46
CA LEU A 156 4.53 10.60 18.70
C LEU A 156 5.79 11.04 19.45
N GLU A 157 6.60 10.09 19.91
CA GLU A 157 7.86 10.30 20.61
C GLU A 157 8.97 9.52 19.90
N VAL A 158 10.17 10.08 19.84
CA VAL A 158 11.36 9.45 19.28
C VAL A 158 12.51 9.64 20.27
N ASP A 159 13.16 8.54 20.66
CA ASP A 159 14.28 8.56 21.62
C ASP A 159 13.96 9.34 22.91
N GLY A 160 12.72 9.18 23.41
CA GLY A 160 12.20 9.84 24.63
C GLY A 160 11.79 11.31 24.47
N HIS A 161 11.78 11.84 23.24
CA HIS A 161 11.40 13.21 22.95
C HIS A 161 10.16 13.25 22.05
N GLU A 162 9.16 14.03 22.45
CA GLU A 162 8.00 14.29 21.60
C GLU A 162 8.43 14.88 20.25
N LEU A 163 7.80 14.39 19.18
CA LEU A 163 7.86 15.04 17.88
C LEU A 163 7.37 16.48 18.04
N LYS A 164 7.98 17.40 17.29
CA LYS A 164 7.63 18.83 17.32
C LYS A 164 7.35 19.36 15.93
N GLY A 165 6.67 20.51 15.88
CA GLY A 165 6.39 21.24 14.63
C GLY A 165 5.64 20.39 13.60
N GLU A 166 6.08 20.45 12.35
CA GLU A 166 5.43 19.78 11.21
C GLU A 166 5.49 18.24 11.30
N PHE A 167 6.49 17.67 11.96
CA PHE A 167 6.54 16.21 12.16
C PHE A 167 5.44 15.72 13.10
N LEU A 168 5.22 16.43 14.21
CA LEU A 168 4.11 16.12 15.12
C LEU A 168 2.76 16.25 14.42
N ARG A 169 2.60 17.33 13.65
CA ARG A 169 1.37 17.57 12.88
C ARG A 169 1.11 16.45 11.89
N SER A 170 2.13 16.05 11.13
CA SER A 170 2.02 14.95 10.16
C SER A 170 1.68 13.63 10.85
N ALA A 171 2.34 13.31 11.97
CA ALA A 171 2.07 12.10 12.73
C ALA A 171 0.62 12.07 13.27
N LYS A 172 0.14 13.19 13.83
CA LYS A 172 -1.25 13.32 14.28
C LYS A 172 -2.26 13.15 13.14
N LEU A 173 -1.96 13.71 11.96
CA LEU A 173 -2.83 13.56 10.79
C LEU A 173 -2.90 12.12 10.29
N VAL A 174 -1.76 11.43 10.23
CA VAL A 174 -1.71 10.00 9.87
C VAL A 174 -2.47 9.17 10.89
N ASN A 175 -2.26 9.38 12.19
CA ASN A 175 -2.97 8.66 13.24
C ASN A 175 -4.48 8.91 13.18
N ALA A 176 -4.93 10.15 13.00
CA ALA A 176 -6.35 10.45 12.84
C ALA A 176 -6.97 9.72 11.64
N MET A 177 -6.24 9.59 10.52
CA MET A 177 -6.68 8.80 9.37
C MET A 177 -6.76 7.30 9.71
N VAL A 178 -5.75 6.74 10.38
CA VAL A 178 -5.73 5.33 10.82
C VAL A 178 -6.92 5.05 11.73
N ASP A 179 -7.17 5.92 12.72
CA ASP A 179 -8.28 5.79 13.67
C ASP A 179 -9.64 5.81 12.95
N GLN A 180 -9.80 6.72 11.98
CA GLN A 180 -11.02 6.80 11.18
C GLN A 180 -11.27 5.51 10.38
N LEU A 181 -10.22 4.96 9.76
CA LEU A 181 -10.30 3.70 9.01
C LEU A 181 -10.62 2.53 9.94
N ASN A 182 -9.97 2.47 11.10
CA ASN A 182 -10.15 1.41 12.07
C ASN A 182 -11.58 1.42 12.65
N SER A 183 -12.09 2.59 13.00
CA SER A 183 -13.48 2.76 13.46
C SER A 183 -14.48 2.33 12.38
N PHE A 184 -14.27 2.75 11.12
CA PHE A 184 -15.13 2.34 10.02
C PHE A 184 -15.12 0.82 9.80
N ALA A 185 -13.93 0.22 9.75
CA ALA A 185 -13.78 -1.22 9.55
C ALA A 185 -14.47 -2.01 10.67
N SER A 186 -14.24 -1.62 11.93
CA SER A 186 -14.88 -2.24 13.10
C SER A 186 -16.42 -2.15 13.02
N GLU A 187 -16.96 -0.99 12.67
CA GLU A 187 -18.41 -0.79 12.60
C GLU A 187 -19.06 -1.59 11.47
N VAL A 188 -18.43 -1.65 10.29
CA VAL A 188 -18.94 -2.46 9.18
C VAL A 188 -18.90 -3.95 9.54
N THR A 189 -17.81 -4.43 10.15
CA THR A 189 -17.72 -5.82 10.61
C THR A 189 -18.78 -6.12 11.69
N ARG A 190 -19.01 -5.21 12.62
CA ARG A 190 -20.02 -5.36 13.67
C ARG A 190 -21.43 -5.45 13.07
N VAL A 191 -21.82 -4.53 12.20
CA VAL A 191 -23.15 -4.54 11.57
C VAL A 191 -23.35 -5.77 10.70
N ALA A 192 -22.33 -6.16 9.92
CA ALA A 192 -22.38 -7.38 9.12
C ALA A 192 -22.61 -8.62 10.00
N ARG A 193 -21.93 -8.70 11.15
CA ARG A 193 -22.12 -9.79 12.12
C ARG A 193 -23.51 -9.75 12.75
N GLU A 194 -23.95 -8.60 13.24
CA GLU A 194 -25.24 -8.44 13.92
C GLU A 194 -26.42 -8.74 13.00
N VAL A 195 -26.48 -8.10 11.83
CA VAL A 195 -27.61 -8.22 10.91
C VAL A 195 -27.52 -9.50 10.08
N GLY A 196 -26.32 -9.86 9.63
CA GLY A 196 -26.11 -10.99 8.71
C GLY A 196 -25.95 -12.34 9.39
N THR A 197 -25.29 -12.41 10.56
CA THR A 197 -24.98 -13.69 11.22
C THR A 197 -25.81 -13.92 12.48
N GLU A 198 -25.91 -12.92 13.35
CA GLU A 198 -26.63 -13.04 14.63
C GLU A 198 -28.15 -12.83 14.47
N GLY A 199 -28.61 -12.34 13.32
CA GLY A 199 -30.03 -12.06 13.07
C GLY A 199 -30.60 -10.93 13.93
N LYS A 200 -29.75 -10.11 14.54
CA LYS A 200 -30.13 -8.91 15.31
C LYS A 200 -30.51 -7.78 14.33
N LEU A 201 -31.75 -7.83 13.88
CA LEU A 201 -32.27 -6.88 12.91
C LEU A 201 -32.41 -5.47 13.52
N GLY A 202 -31.87 -4.47 12.82
CA GLY A 202 -31.88 -3.06 13.20
C GLY A 202 -30.51 -2.49 13.57
N GLY A 203 -29.45 -3.29 13.53
CA GLY A 203 -28.08 -2.81 13.71
C GLY A 203 -27.71 -1.77 12.65
N GLN A 204 -27.13 -0.65 13.10
CA GLN A 204 -26.64 0.43 12.24
C GLN A 204 -25.21 0.79 12.64
N ALA A 205 -24.38 1.10 11.65
CA ALA A 205 -23.03 1.55 11.80
C ALA A 205 -23.04 3.02 12.25
N GLN A 206 -22.24 3.32 13.26
CA GLN A 206 -22.04 4.69 13.74
C GLN A 206 -20.54 4.96 13.85
N VAL A 207 -20.03 5.71 12.86
CA VAL A 207 -18.62 6.04 12.77
C VAL A 207 -18.45 7.52 13.16
N PRO A 208 -17.91 7.84 14.35
CA PRO A 208 -17.68 9.22 14.77
C PRO A 208 -16.79 9.96 13.79
N GLY A 209 -17.04 11.25 13.59
CA GLY A 209 -16.24 12.10 12.70
C GLY A 209 -16.34 11.78 11.20
N ALA A 210 -17.16 10.79 10.80
CA ALA A 210 -17.32 10.43 9.40
C ALA A 210 -17.88 11.62 8.59
N ALA A 211 -17.11 12.04 7.59
CA ALA A 211 -17.46 13.10 6.66
C ALA A 211 -17.13 12.69 5.22
N GLY A 212 -17.70 13.41 4.25
CA GLY A 212 -17.48 13.14 2.82
C GLY A 212 -17.79 11.69 2.44
N THR A 213 -16.87 11.05 1.73
CA THR A 213 -17.01 9.66 1.27
C THR A 213 -17.30 8.67 2.40
N TRP A 214 -16.67 8.84 3.56
CA TRP A 214 -16.86 7.95 4.72
C TRP A 214 -18.29 7.97 5.25
N LYS A 215 -18.88 9.16 5.30
CA LYS A 215 -20.28 9.34 5.69
C LYS A 215 -21.21 8.64 4.68
N GLY A 216 -20.99 8.87 3.39
CA GLY A 216 -21.79 8.24 2.33
C GLY A 216 -21.71 6.71 2.34
N LEU A 217 -20.52 6.14 2.60
CA LEU A 217 -20.36 4.70 2.77
C LEU A 217 -21.11 4.16 4.00
N THR A 218 -21.00 4.86 5.13
CA THR A 218 -21.71 4.49 6.37
C THR A 218 -23.24 4.52 6.17
N GLU A 219 -23.76 5.57 5.52
CA GLU A 219 -25.18 5.70 5.17
C GLU A 219 -25.65 4.60 4.22
N SER A 220 -24.80 4.20 3.27
CA SER A 220 -25.11 3.11 2.33
C SER A 220 -25.22 1.75 3.03
N VAL A 221 -24.30 1.45 3.97
CA VAL A 221 -24.37 0.24 4.82
C VAL A 221 -25.64 0.27 5.68
N ASN A 222 -25.95 1.41 6.29
CA ASN A 222 -27.15 1.57 7.10
C ASN A 222 -28.44 1.40 6.31
N PHE A 223 -28.49 1.93 5.08
CA PHE A 223 -29.62 1.77 4.18
C PHE A 223 -29.84 0.29 3.82
N MET A 224 -28.75 -0.42 3.49
CA MET A 224 -28.80 -1.87 3.22
C MET A 224 -29.31 -2.66 4.44
N ALA A 225 -28.73 -2.42 5.61
CA ALA A 225 -29.11 -3.08 6.86
C ALA A 225 -30.57 -2.81 7.26
N SER A 226 -31.03 -1.57 7.11
CA SER A 226 -32.41 -1.16 7.38
C SER A 226 -33.40 -1.84 6.43
N ASN A 227 -33.10 -1.90 5.14
CA ASN A 227 -33.96 -2.56 4.16
C ASN A 227 -34.09 -4.05 4.44
N LEU A 228 -32.98 -4.76 4.67
CA LEU A 228 -33.00 -6.19 5.01
C LEU A 228 -33.76 -6.44 6.32
N THR A 229 -33.51 -5.62 7.34
CA THR A 229 -34.23 -5.67 8.62
C THR A 229 -35.73 -5.53 8.44
N GLY A 230 -36.17 -4.51 7.70
CA GLY A 230 -37.60 -4.27 7.46
C GLY A 230 -38.24 -5.42 6.70
N GLN A 231 -37.55 -5.92 5.66
CA GLN A 231 -38.05 -7.01 4.84
C GLN A 231 -38.25 -8.32 5.63
N VAL A 232 -37.24 -8.74 6.41
CA VAL A 232 -37.32 -9.96 7.21
C VAL A 232 -38.32 -9.83 8.36
N ARG A 233 -38.36 -8.68 9.03
CA ARG A 233 -39.30 -8.46 10.15
C ARG A 233 -40.76 -8.47 9.70
N ASN A 234 -41.07 -7.92 8.53
CA ASN A 234 -42.42 -7.99 7.96
C ASN A 234 -42.85 -9.44 7.70
N ILE A 235 -41.96 -10.27 7.15
CA ILE A 235 -42.26 -11.70 6.95
C ILE A 235 -42.51 -12.39 8.29
N ALA A 236 -41.64 -12.17 9.28
CA ALA A 236 -41.76 -12.79 10.60
C ALA A 236 -43.11 -12.48 11.28
N VAL A 237 -43.61 -11.24 11.17
CA VAL A 237 -44.92 -10.84 11.71
C VAL A 237 -46.04 -11.63 11.04
N ILE A 238 -46.02 -11.75 9.71
CA ILE A 238 -47.05 -12.47 8.96
C ILE A 238 -47.01 -13.97 9.25
N THR A 239 -45.83 -14.59 9.28
CA THR A 239 -45.69 -16.01 9.63
C THR A 239 -46.16 -16.28 11.06
N THR A 240 -45.90 -15.37 12.00
CA THR A 240 -46.40 -15.49 13.38
C THR A 240 -47.93 -15.37 13.43
N ALA A 241 -48.53 -14.43 12.69
CA ALA A 241 -49.98 -14.30 12.60
C ALA A 241 -50.64 -15.58 12.06
N VAL A 242 -50.07 -16.15 11.00
CA VAL A 242 -50.51 -17.43 10.40
C VAL A 242 -50.41 -18.57 11.40
N ALA A 243 -49.31 -18.67 12.14
CA ALA A 243 -49.14 -19.69 13.18
C ALA A 243 -50.18 -19.56 14.33
N ASN A 244 -50.63 -18.34 14.62
CA ASN A 244 -51.69 -18.07 15.59
C ASN A 244 -53.11 -18.19 15.00
N GLY A 245 -53.25 -18.62 13.73
CA GLY A 245 -54.53 -18.81 13.05
C GLY A 245 -55.13 -17.55 12.41
N ASP A 246 -54.44 -16.41 12.44
CA ASP A 246 -54.86 -15.20 11.73
C ASP A 246 -54.37 -15.23 10.27
N LEU A 247 -55.21 -15.83 9.40
CA LEU A 247 -54.97 -15.95 7.97
C LEU A 247 -55.44 -14.72 7.17
N SER A 248 -55.83 -13.63 7.85
CA SER A 248 -56.23 -12.37 7.21
C SER A 248 -55.03 -11.48 6.85
N LYS A 249 -53.85 -11.76 7.41
CA LYS A 249 -52.65 -10.94 7.24
C LYS A 249 -51.84 -11.36 6.02
N LYS A 250 -51.39 -10.38 5.24
CA LYS A 250 -50.48 -10.57 4.09
C LYS A 250 -49.31 -9.61 4.16
N ILE A 251 -48.20 -10.00 3.52
CA ILE A 251 -47.06 -9.11 3.31
C ILE A 251 -47.46 -8.10 2.24
N THR A 252 -47.48 -6.81 2.59
CA THR A 252 -47.88 -5.71 1.68
C THR A 252 -46.71 -4.88 1.18
N VAL A 253 -45.59 -4.87 1.89
CA VAL A 253 -44.42 -4.03 1.59
C VAL A 253 -43.87 -4.29 0.19
N ASP A 254 -43.45 -3.23 -0.49
CA ASP A 254 -42.81 -3.30 -1.80
C ASP A 254 -41.40 -3.86 -1.66
N VAL A 255 -41.13 -4.94 -2.38
CA VAL A 255 -39.88 -5.70 -2.35
C VAL A 255 -39.55 -6.13 -3.77
N LYS A 256 -38.27 -6.32 -4.07
CA LYS A 256 -37.76 -6.63 -5.41
C LYS A 256 -36.84 -7.86 -5.35
N GLY A 257 -36.59 -8.46 -6.52
CA GLY A 257 -35.70 -9.63 -6.65
C GLY A 257 -36.18 -10.84 -5.85
N GLU A 258 -35.24 -11.59 -5.27
CA GLU A 258 -35.52 -12.81 -4.49
C GLU A 258 -36.48 -12.57 -3.32
N MET A 259 -36.48 -11.36 -2.75
CA MET A 259 -37.40 -10.99 -1.68
C MET A 259 -38.86 -10.85 -2.13
N LEU A 260 -39.09 -10.50 -3.40
CA LEU A 260 -40.43 -10.49 -3.99
C LEU A 260 -40.95 -11.91 -4.20
N GLU A 261 -40.08 -12.81 -4.65
CA GLU A 261 -40.42 -14.23 -4.79
C GLU A 261 -40.80 -14.83 -3.43
N LEU A 262 -40.00 -14.56 -2.39
CA LEU A 262 -40.30 -14.98 -1.03
C LEU A 262 -41.63 -14.42 -0.52
N LYS A 263 -41.90 -13.12 -0.74
CA LYS A 263 -43.20 -12.49 -0.42
C LYS A 263 -44.36 -13.22 -1.08
N ASN A 264 -44.26 -13.50 -2.38
CA ASN A 264 -45.33 -14.13 -3.14
C ASN A 264 -45.58 -15.58 -2.69
N THR A 265 -44.51 -16.32 -2.44
CA THR A 265 -44.59 -17.69 -1.90
C THR A 265 -45.29 -17.70 -0.54
N VAL A 266 -44.89 -16.82 0.39
CA VAL A 266 -45.52 -16.72 1.71
C VAL A 266 -47.00 -16.33 1.59
N ASN A 267 -47.33 -15.31 0.78
CA ASN A 267 -48.72 -14.89 0.58
C ASN A 267 -49.59 -16.00 -0.04
N THR A 268 -49.04 -16.77 -0.99
CA THR A 268 -49.75 -17.91 -1.61
C THR A 268 -50.02 -19.01 -0.57
N MET A 269 -49.04 -19.29 0.30
CA MET A 269 -49.22 -20.23 1.41
C MET A 269 -50.35 -19.77 2.35
N VAL A 270 -50.44 -18.48 2.69
CA VAL A 270 -51.56 -17.94 3.49
C VAL A 270 -52.90 -18.17 2.80
N ASP A 271 -52.99 -17.92 1.49
CA ASP A 271 -54.23 -18.12 0.73
C ASP A 271 -54.68 -19.59 0.69
N GLN A 272 -53.73 -20.50 0.52
CA GLN A 272 -53.99 -21.95 0.54
C GLN A 272 -54.48 -22.42 1.91
N LEU A 273 -53.82 -21.99 2.99
CA LEU A 273 -54.23 -22.31 4.36
C LEU A 273 -55.62 -21.74 4.69
N SER A 274 -55.92 -20.53 4.24
CA SER A 274 -57.22 -19.88 4.46
C SER A 274 -58.35 -20.65 3.78
N SER A 275 -58.13 -21.06 2.53
CA SER A 275 -59.07 -21.88 1.77
C SER A 275 -59.27 -23.26 2.41
N PHE A 276 -58.19 -23.89 2.87
CA PHE A 276 -58.27 -25.19 3.56
C PHE A 276 -59.04 -25.10 4.88
N ALA A 277 -58.79 -24.06 5.70
CA ALA A 277 -59.52 -23.84 6.94
C ALA A 277 -61.03 -23.64 6.70
N GLY A 278 -61.39 -22.91 5.64
CA GLY A 278 -62.78 -22.75 5.20
C GLY A 278 -63.42 -24.09 4.81
N GLU A 279 -62.70 -24.92 4.06
CA GLU A 279 -63.17 -26.22 3.61
C GLU A 279 -63.38 -27.21 4.78
N VAL A 280 -62.46 -27.24 5.74
CA VAL A 280 -62.61 -28.06 6.95
C VAL A 280 -63.83 -27.61 7.75
N THR A 281 -64.08 -26.30 7.87
CA THR A 281 -65.27 -25.78 8.55
C THR A 281 -66.55 -26.19 7.82
N ARG A 282 -66.55 -26.14 6.48
CA ARG A 282 -67.66 -26.59 5.64
C ARG A 282 -67.94 -28.09 5.84
N VAL A 283 -66.92 -28.93 5.73
CA VAL A 283 -67.02 -30.39 5.90
C VAL A 283 -67.46 -30.74 7.33
N ALA A 284 -66.91 -30.08 8.34
CA ALA A 284 -67.31 -30.27 9.73
C ALA A 284 -68.79 -29.91 9.95
N ARG A 285 -69.29 -28.85 9.30
CA ARG A 285 -70.72 -28.50 9.33
C ARG A 285 -71.56 -29.57 8.63
N GLU A 286 -71.18 -30.03 7.44
CA GLU A 286 -71.92 -31.06 6.70
C GLU A 286 -71.96 -32.39 7.46
N VAL A 287 -70.83 -32.84 7.99
CA VAL A 287 -70.76 -34.10 8.75
C VAL A 287 -71.43 -33.98 10.12
N GLY A 288 -71.30 -32.83 10.78
CA GLY A 288 -71.82 -32.59 12.14
C GLY A 288 -73.29 -32.18 12.22
N THR A 289 -73.83 -31.51 11.19
CA THR A 289 -75.23 -31.03 11.18
C THR A 289 -76.12 -31.76 10.15
N GLU A 290 -75.55 -32.38 9.12
CA GLU A 290 -76.33 -33.00 8.02
C GLU A 290 -76.22 -34.54 7.94
N GLY A 291 -75.57 -35.21 8.90
CA GLY A 291 -75.79 -36.63 9.23
C GLY A 291 -75.91 -37.60 8.04
N LYS A 292 -75.13 -37.43 6.96
CA LYS A 292 -75.09 -38.35 5.83
C LYS A 292 -73.96 -39.36 6.00
N LEU A 293 -74.17 -40.33 6.88
CA LEU A 293 -73.54 -41.65 6.76
C LEU A 293 -74.61 -42.59 6.16
N GLY A 294 -74.21 -43.36 5.15
CA GLY A 294 -75.06 -44.00 4.12
C GLY A 294 -76.31 -44.78 4.57
N PRO A 295 -77.27 -45.01 3.65
CA PRO A 295 -78.53 -45.67 3.97
C PRO A 295 -78.37 -47.19 4.17
N ASP A 296 -79.17 -47.69 5.11
CA ASP A 296 -79.51 -49.10 5.32
C ASP A 296 -79.89 -49.83 4.03
N ARG A 297 -79.36 -51.05 3.88
CA ARG A 297 -80.06 -52.14 3.19
C ARG A 297 -79.86 -53.46 3.96
N PRO A 298 -80.93 -54.06 4.53
CA PRO A 298 -80.94 -55.45 4.92
C PRO A 298 -81.62 -56.32 3.84
N GLY A 299 -81.10 -57.52 3.58
CA GLY A 299 -81.83 -58.54 2.80
C GLY A 299 -80.95 -59.49 1.99
N ALA A 300 -80.73 -60.67 2.54
CA ALA A 300 -79.93 -61.78 2.03
C ALA A 300 -80.47 -62.44 0.74
N GLN A 301 -79.58 -63.13 -0.01
CA GLN A 301 -79.72 -64.58 -0.24
C GLN A 301 -78.51 -65.20 -0.96
N HIS A 302 -78.31 -66.46 -0.61
CA HIS A 302 -77.12 -67.30 -0.79
C HIS A 302 -77.49 -68.49 -1.67
N ARG A 303 -76.70 -68.80 -2.72
CA ARG A 303 -76.53 -70.12 -3.41
C ARG A 303 -75.52 -69.94 -4.56
N GLY A 304 -74.31 -70.49 -4.50
CA GLY A 304 -73.92 -71.84 -4.94
C GLY A 304 -73.68 -71.84 -6.46
N HIS A 305 -72.54 -72.19 -7.08
CA HIS A 305 -71.59 -73.28 -6.83
C HIS A 305 -70.34 -73.16 -7.77
N HIS A 306 -69.19 -73.69 -7.31
CA HIS A 306 -68.03 -74.31 -8.04
C HIS A 306 -67.19 -73.50 -9.05
N ASP A 307 -65.91 -73.21 -8.73
CA ASP A 307 -64.66 -73.98 -9.05
C ASP A 307 -64.18 -73.78 -10.50
N GLY A 308 -62.94 -73.45 -10.83
CA GLY A 308 -61.72 -73.24 -10.05
C GLY A 308 -60.56 -72.97 -11.03
N GLY A 309 -59.56 -72.18 -10.63
CA GLY A 309 -58.32 -72.04 -11.39
C GLY A 309 -57.47 -70.82 -11.02
N GLY A 310 -56.36 -71.05 -10.31
CA GLY A 310 -55.14 -70.24 -10.47
C GLY A 310 -54.69 -69.41 -9.26
N GLN A 311 -53.70 -69.93 -8.53
CA GLN A 311 -52.98 -69.32 -7.42
C GLN A 311 -52.34 -67.94 -7.70
N ARG A 312 -52.37 -67.12 -6.64
CA ARG A 312 -51.54 -65.96 -6.28
C ARG A 312 -50.14 -65.86 -6.93
N ARG A 313 -49.71 -64.63 -7.24
CA ARG A 313 -48.46 -64.03 -6.72
C ARG A 313 -48.38 -62.51 -6.89
N SER A 314 -47.61 -61.93 -5.97
CA SER A 314 -47.29 -60.53 -5.71
C SER A 314 -46.53 -59.83 -6.83
N VAL A 315 -46.88 -58.58 -7.12
CA VAL A 315 -46.12 -57.71 -8.03
C VAL A 315 -44.95 -57.08 -7.26
N GLN A 316 -43.86 -57.82 -7.28
CA GLN A 316 -42.51 -57.29 -7.27
C GLN A 316 -42.05 -57.32 -8.74
N GLU A 317 -41.27 -56.32 -9.15
CA GLU A 317 -40.70 -56.08 -10.49
C GLU A 317 -41.52 -55.19 -11.43
N ASP A 318 -41.06 -53.95 -11.58
CA ASP A 318 -40.63 -53.53 -12.92
C ASP A 318 -39.34 -52.70 -12.86
N HIS A 319 -38.26 -53.44 -13.07
CA HIS A 319 -36.97 -53.08 -13.68
C HIS A 319 -36.25 -51.75 -13.36
N ARG A 320 -35.20 -51.92 -12.55
CA ARG A 320 -33.84 -51.49 -12.90
C ARG A 320 -33.55 -51.76 -14.39
N ARG A 321 -33.18 -50.72 -15.13
CA ARG A 321 -32.25 -50.82 -16.25
C ARG A 321 -31.29 -49.63 -16.21
N ARG A 322 -30.00 -49.98 -16.08
CA ARG A 322 -28.79 -49.22 -16.46
C ARG A 322 -28.42 -48.10 -15.48
N GLU A 323 -27.49 -48.27 -14.54
CA GLU A 323 -26.08 -48.72 -14.66
C GLU A 323 -25.30 -48.03 -15.78
N GLY A 324 -24.27 -47.30 -15.35
CA GLY A 324 -23.24 -46.71 -16.20
C GLY A 324 -22.30 -45.78 -15.42
N GLY A 325 -21.40 -46.35 -14.59
CA GLY A 325 -20.09 -45.73 -14.32
C GLY A 325 -19.71 -45.48 -12.86
N ASP A 326 -19.07 -46.49 -12.26
CA ASP A 326 -18.24 -46.54 -11.04
C ASP A 326 -17.43 -45.27 -10.69
N ALA A 327 -17.36 -44.85 -9.41
CA ALA A 327 -16.43 -45.32 -8.35
C ALA A 327 -14.95 -45.03 -8.71
N ARG A 328 -14.11 -44.40 -7.89
CA ARG A 328 -13.90 -44.60 -6.45
C ARG A 328 -12.81 -43.59 -5.98
N THR A 329 -12.89 -43.17 -4.72
CA THR A 329 -11.78 -42.90 -3.76
C THR A 329 -10.50 -42.17 -4.23
N GLU A 330 -10.18 -41.05 -3.58
CA GLU A 330 -9.01 -40.99 -2.68
C GLU A 330 -9.02 -39.75 -1.76
N GLU A 331 -8.53 -39.98 -0.55
CA GLU A 331 -8.59 -39.15 0.65
C GLU A 331 -7.21 -38.54 0.93
N HIS A 332 -7.21 -37.36 1.56
CA HIS A 332 -6.25 -36.88 2.57
C HIS A 332 -4.75 -36.57 2.29
N ARG A 333 -4.37 -35.41 2.88
CA ARG A 333 -3.10 -34.97 3.52
C ARG A 333 -2.01 -34.36 2.63
N GLN A 334 -1.70 -33.07 2.84
CA GLN A 334 -0.68 -32.51 3.76
C GLN A 334 0.77 -32.94 3.43
N HIS A 335 1.59 -32.03 2.87
CA HIS A 335 2.72 -31.38 3.55
C HIS A 335 3.57 -30.55 2.56
N ASP A 336 3.79 -29.28 2.93
CA ASP A 336 5.07 -28.57 3.09
C ASP A 336 6.29 -28.82 2.17
N GLY A 337 7.03 -27.74 1.88
CA GLY A 337 8.45 -27.78 1.50
C GLY A 337 8.82 -27.27 0.11
N GLY A 338 9.47 -26.11 0.05
CA GLY A 338 9.78 -25.38 -1.19
C GLY A 338 10.97 -25.87 -2.00
N SER A 339 11.22 -25.19 -3.13
CA SER A 339 12.54 -24.76 -3.63
C SER A 339 12.45 -24.14 -5.03
N THR A 340 12.81 -22.85 -5.10
CA THR A 340 13.71 -22.19 -6.08
C THR A 340 13.70 -22.51 -7.58
N GLN A 341 13.82 -21.40 -8.32
CA GLN A 341 14.47 -21.22 -9.64
C GLN A 341 13.68 -21.58 -10.92
N ARG A 342 13.31 -20.52 -11.66
CA ARG A 342 13.72 -20.26 -13.07
C ARG A 342 13.15 -18.89 -13.50
N LEU A 343 14.03 -17.92 -13.76
CA LEU A 343 14.48 -17.54 -15.11
C LEU A 343 13.37 -16.90 -15.95
N PHE A 344 13.31 -15.56 -15.89
CA PHE A 344 12.83 -14.75 -17.01
C PHE A 344 13.98 -13.90 -17.54
N ARG A 345 13.97 -13.83 -18.86
CA ARG A 345 14.95 -13.27 -19.79
C ARG A 345 14.66 -11.81 -20.06
#